data_AF-A0A6N7XL89-F1
#
_entry.id   AF-A0A6N7XL89-F1
#
_cell.length_a   1.000
_cell.length_b   1.000
_cell.length_c   1.000
_cell.angle_alpha   90.00
_cell.angle_beta   90.00
_cell.angle_gamma   90.00
#
_symmetry.space_group_name_H-M   'P 1'
#
loop_
_entity.id
_entity.type
_entity.pdbx_description
1 polymer ?
#
loop_
_entity_poly.entity_id
_entity_poly.type
_entity_poly.pdbx_seq_one_letter_code
_entity_poly.pdbx_strand_id
1 'polypeptide(L)' 'MTKYREILRLSSLGFSNRNIALSVPCSRNTVAKVLKRAQELDISWPLEDNQTVEVLEGLFYPKQRDRSQKRMP' A
#
# COMPACT_ATOMS: atom_id res chain seq x y z
N MET A 1 -6.22 -7.05 8.88
CA MET A 1 -5.66 -6.90 7.53
C MET A 1 -5.76 -5.44 7.11
N THR A 2 -4.69 -4.88 6.53
CA THR A 2 -4.62 -3.48 6.11
C THR A 2 -5.60 -3.23 4.96
N LYS A 3 -6.52 -2.27 5.08
CA LYS A 3 -7.46 -1.95 3.99
C LYS A 3 -6.83 -1.02 2.95
N TYR A 4 -5.89 -1.52 2.16
CA TYR A 4 -5.19 -0.74 1.12
C TYR A 4 -6.15 -0.07 0.13
N ARG A 5 -7.21 -0.77 -0.28
CA ARG A 5 -8.27 -0.25 -1.16
C ARG A 5 -8.96 0.98 -0.56
N GLU A 6 -9.31 0.91 0.72
CA GLU A 6 -9.97 2.01 1.44
C GLU A 6 -9.06 3.24 1.53
N ILE A 7 -7.76 3.04 1.80
CA ILE A 7 -6.76 4.11 1.85
C ILE A 7 -6.67 4.84 0.50
N LEU A 8 -6.56 4.08 -0.60
CA LEU A 8 -6.45 4.65 -1.95
C LEU A 8 -7.74 5.34 -2.39
N ARG A 9 -8.90 4.75 -2.07
CA ARG A 9 -10.21 5.36 -2.31
C ARG A 9 -10.34 6.70 -1.58
N LEU A 10 -10.06 6.74 -0.28
CA LEU A 10 -10.18 7.96 0.51
C LEU A 10 -9.17 9.04 0.07
N SER A 11 -7.95 8.64 -0.32
CA SER A 11 -6.99 9.59 -0.88
C SER A 11 -7.45 10.18 -2.22
N SER A 12 -8.06 9.37 -3.09
CA SER A 12 -8.65 9.84 -4.36
C SER A 12 -9.83 10.79 -4.14
N LEU A 13 -10.56 10.64 -3.03
CA LEU A 13 -11.62 11.55 -2.60
C LEU A 13 -11.09 12.85 -1.96
N GLY A 14 -9.77 13.04 -1.83
CA GLY A 14 -9.16 14.24 -1.28
C GLY A 14 -9.06 14.29 0.25
N PHE A 15 -9.26 13.16 0.95
CA PHE A 15 -9.08 13.12 2.40
C PHE A 15 -7.60 13.22 2.79
N SER A 16 -7.33 13.92 3.90
CA SER A 16 -5.98 13.97 4.46
C SER A 16 -5.57 12.64 5.10
N ASN A 17 -4.26 12.36 5.15
CA ASN A 17 -3.71 11.15 5.79
C ASN A 17 -4.19 10.96 7.23
N ARG A 18 -4.49 12.06 7.94
CA ARG A 18 -5.03 12.01 9.31
C ARG A 18 -6.47 11.50 9.30
N ASN A 19 -7.33 12.01 8.43
CA ASN A 19 -8.72 11.56 8.31
C ASN A 19 -8.80 10.12 7.85
N ILE A 20 -7.94 9.72 6.89
CA ILE A 20 -7.87 8.34 6.42
C ILE A 20 -7.51 7.39 7.57
N ALA A 21 -6.53 7.74 8.40
CA ALA A 21 -6.13 6.93 9.56
C ALA A 21 -7.20 6.86 10.67
N LEU A 22 -8.16 7.78 10.69
CA LEU A 22 -9.33 7.69 11.59
C LEU A 22 -10.40 6.75 11.03
N SER A 23 -10.55 6.69 9.71
CA SER A 23 -11.54 5.85 9.02
C SER A 23 -11.11 4.39 8.84
N VAL A 24 -9.80 4.12 8.93
CA VAL A 24 -9.22 2.79 8.68
C VAL A 24 -8.45 2.34 9.93
N PRO A 25 -8.50 1.06 10.34
CA PRO A 25 -7.75 0.55 11.49
C PRO A 25 -6.25 0.39 11.18
N CYS A 26 -5.59 1.47 10.79
CA CYS A 26 -4.17 1.50 10.48
C CYS A 26 -3.55 2.84 10.91
N SER A 27 -2.24 2.83 11.17
CA SER A 27 -1.54 4.04 11.59
C SER A 27 -1.43 5.06 10.44
N ARG A 28 -1.36 6.35 10.77
CA ARG A 28 -1.04 7.41 9.79
C ARG A 28 0.25 7.13 9.02
N ASN A 29 1.25 6.53 9.68
CA ASN A 29 2.51 6.15 9.04
C ASN A 29 2.30 5.06 7.99
N THR A 30 1.43 4.09 8.27
CA THR A 30 1.03 3.06 7.30
C THR A 30 0.33 3.69 6.10
N VAL A 31 -0.63 4.59 6.33
CA VAL A 31 -1.32 5.33 5.25
C VAL A 31 -0.32 6.04 4.36
N ALA A 32 0.61 6.82 4.94
CA ALA A 32 1.61 7.55 4.17
C ALA A 32 2.53 6.63 3.35
N LYS A 33 2.97 5.50 3.95
CA LYS A 33 3.79 4.51 3.23
C LYS A 33 3.04 3.87 2.05
N VAL A 34 1.76 3.55 2.24
CA VAL A 34 0.91 2.97 1.21
C VAL A 34 0.70 3.94 0.07
N LEU A 35 0.34 5.18 0.35
CA LEU A 35 0.14 6.19 -0.69
C LEU A 35 1.43 6.46 -1.47
N LYS A 36 2.56 6.52 -0.77
CA LYS A 36 3.87 6.67 -1.43
C LYS A 36 4.17 5.48 -2.34
N ARG A 37 3.97 4.25 -1.86
CA ARG A 37 4.19 3.03 -2.67
C ARG A 37 3.24 2.95 -3.86
N ALA A 38 1.99 3.34 -3.67
CA ALA A 38 1.01 3.39 -4.74
C ALA A 38 1.43 4.39 -5.82
N GLN A 39 1.90 5.58 -5.42
CA GLN A 39 2.45 6.57 -6.35
C GLN A 39 3.71 6.06 -7.07
N GLU A 40 4.62 5.37 -6.38
CA GLU A 40 5.83 4.79 -6.97
C GLU A 40 5.51 3.69 -8.01
N LEU A 41 4.40 2.97 -7.83
CA LEU A 41 3.95 1.90 -8.73
C LEU A 41 2.89 2.37 -9.74
N ASP A 42 2.59 3.67 -9.76
CA ASP A 42 1.50 4.28 -10.55
C ASP A 42 0.12 3.60 -10.34
N ILE A 43 -0.08 3.09 -9.12
CA ILE A 43 -1.33 2.48 -8.67
C ILE A 43 -2.21 3.60 -8.11
N SER A 44 -3.35 3.81 -8.76
CA SER A 44 -4.34 4.79 -8.32
C SER A 44 -5.71 4.14 -8.21
N TRP A 45 -6.60 4.77 -7.44
CA TRP A 45 -8.01 4.44 -7.47
C TRP A 45 -8.64 5.00 -8.76
N PRO A 46 -9.57 4.30 -9.45
CA PRO A 46 -10.21 3.03 -9.08
C PRO A 46 -9.36 1.78 -9.38
N LEU A 47 -9.30 0.87 -8.39
CA LEU A 47 -8.63 -0.43 -8.51
C LEU A 47 -9.65 -1.48 -8.99
N GLU A 48 -9.25 -2.36 -9.90
CA GLU A 48 -10.09 -3.50 -10.30
C GLU A 48 -10.40 -4.42 -9.11
N ASP A 49 -11.57 -5.06 -9.11
CA ASP A 49 -11.99 -5.94 -8.01
C ASP A 49 -11.08 -7.16 -7.79
N ASN A 50 -10.29 -7.51 -8.80
CA ASN A 50 -9.26 -8.56 -8.70
C ASN A 50 -8.03 -8.12 -7.89
N GLN A 51 -7.86 -6.84 -7.59
CA GLN A 51 -6.78 -6.36 -6.72
C GLN A 51 -7.17 -6.51 -5.25
N THR A 52 -7.10 -7.75 -4.76
CA THR A 52 -7.32 -8.07 -3.34
C THR A 52 -6.22 -7.51 -2.46
N VAL A 53 -6.48 -7.45 -1.15
CA VAL A 53 -5.52 -6.98 -0.14
C VAL A 53 -4.17 -7.70 -0.24
N GLU A 54 -4.20 -9.00 -0.51
CA GLU A 54 -3.00 -9.85 -0.63
C GLU A 54 -2.16 -9.51 -1.86
N VAL A 55 -2.82 -9.24 -3.00
CA VAL A 55 -2.15 -8.82 -4.23
C VAL A 55 -1.47 -7.47 -4.03
N LEU A 56 -2.19 -6.50 -3.44
CA LEU A 56 -1.64 -5.17 -3.14
C LEU A 56 -0.50 -5.24 -2.12
N GLU A 57 -0.60 -6.11 -1.11
CA GLU A 57 0.48 -6.33 -0.14
C GLU A 57 1.73 -6.88 -0.83
N GLY A 58 1.58 -7.86 -1.73
CA GLY A 58 2.67 -8.41 -2.52
C GLY A 58 3.30 -7.41 -3.50
N LEU A 59 2.50 -6.47 -4.05
CA LEU A 59 2.99 -5.40 -4.92
C LEU A 59 3.72 -4.30 -4.13
N PHE A 60 3.16 -3.84 -3.01
CA PHE A 60 3.76 -2.77 -2.19
C PHE A 60 4.98 -3.24 -1.40
N TYR A 61 4.94 -4.48 -0.92
CA TYR A 61 5.97 -5.09 -0.11
C TYR A 61 6.22 -6.51 -0.63
N PRO A 62 6.88 -6.63 -1.80
CA PRO A 62 7.34 -7.93 -2.25
C PRO A 62 8.21 -8.49 -1.13
N LYS A 63 7.74 -9.57 -0.49
CA LYS A 63 8.55 -10.30 0.50
C LYS A 63 9.84 -10.62 -0.22
N GLN A 64 10.92 -9.95 0.18
CA GLN A 64 12.25 -10.18 -0.33
C GLN A 64 12.59 -11.62 0.05
N ARG A 65 12.26 -12.56 -0.83
CA ARG A 65 12.82 -13.91 -0.78
C ARG A 65 14.29 -13.68 -1.03
N ASP A 66 15.03 -13.64 0.07
CA ASP A 66 16.48 -13.85 0.16
C ASP A 66 17.20 -13.69 -1.18
N ARG A 67 17.61 -12.45 -1.49
CA ARG A 67 18.83 -12.29 -2.28
C ARG A 67 20.01 -12.58 -1.35
N SER A 68 20.12 -13.83 -0.87
CA SER A 68 21.36 -14.39 -0.38
C SER A 68 22.28 -14.70 -1.57
N GLN A 69 22.45 -13.73 -2.48
CA GLN A 69 23.65 -13.67 -3.31
C GLN A 69 24.77 -13.09 -2.43
N LYS A 70 25.21 -13.87 -1.44
CA LYS A 70 26.56 -13.70 -0.89
C LYS A 70 27.52 -14.07 -2.03
N ARG A 71 27.97 -13.05 -2.77
CA ARG A 71 29.13 -13.19 -3.67
C ARG A 71 30.39 -13.09 -2.82
N MET A 72 31.13 -14.21 -2.78
CA MET A 72 32.60 -14.36 -2.72
C MET A 72 33.28 -13.88 -1.40
N PRO A 73 34.48 -14.38 -1.04
CA PRO A 73 35.68 -14.58 -1.87
C PRO A 73 35.78 -15.92 -2.61
#